data_AF-A0A8J3WY77-F1
#
_entry.id   AF-A0A8J3WY77-F1
#
_cell.length_a   1.000
_cell.length_b   1.000
_cell.length_c   1.000
_cell.angle_alpha   90.00
_cell.angle_beta   90.00
_cell.angle_gamma   90.00
#
_symmetry.space_group_name_H-M   'P 1'
#
loop_
_entity.id
_entity.type
_entity.pdbx_description
1 polymer ?
#
loop_
_entity_poly.entity_id
_entity_poly.type
_entity_poly.pdbx_seq_one_letter_code
_entity_poly.pdbx_strand_id
1 'polypeptide(L)'
;MSRQPGSAAGAPGTSAASVPETGAPGTFADLAERIRAAPARLGPVRLVAVDGPAGAGKSTFAGRLAHALREAGVKTTEIHTDDLLDGWADMVTFWPRFDRGVLEPLRGGRPGSYRRYDWHAARFGGAVPVPVPDVLVIEGVTSARAVIRPELTLSVFVTAPRDLRLARAVRRDGEALRPHLLRWLADEAAHFAADRTAEHADLVVNGAPDGPLDPEYQYLRSTTTGGRSEVRR
;
A
#
# COMPACT_ATOMS: atom_id res chain seq x y z
N MET A 1 -57.32 36.55 17.80
CA MET A 1 -56.58 35.86 18.87
C MET A 1 -56.90 34.37 18.74
N SER A 2 -56.30 33.61 17.81
CA SER A 2 -54.92 33.08 17.79
C SER A 2 -54.70 32.13 18.98
N ARG A 3 -54.33 30.85 18.87
CA ARG A 3 -53.43 30.16 17.93
C ARG A 3 -53.74 28.65 17.84
N GLN A 4 -53.38 28.04 16.71
CA GLN A 4 -53.28 26.59 16.52
C GLN A 4 -52.04 25.98 17.19
N PRO A 5 -52.02 24.66 17.47
CA PRO A 5 -50.80 23.94 17.83
C PRO A 5 -50.06 23.38 16.60
N GLY A 6 -48.79 23.81 16.46
CA GLY A 6 -47.63 22.94 16.33
C GLY A 6 -47.46 22.09 15.06
N SER A 7 -46.87 22.69 14.03
CA SER A 7 -46.25 22.00 12.89
C SER A 7 -45.03 21.16 13.31
N ALA A 8 -44.94 19.95 12.76
CA ALA A 8 -43.84 19.03 12.90
C ALA A 8 -42.59 19.54 12.15
N ALA A 9 -41.48 19.72 12.87
CA ALA A 9 -40.17 19.94 12.27
C ALA A 9 -39.42 18.61 12.22
N GLY A 10 -39.34 18.02 11.02
CA GLY A 10 -38.48 16.89 10.72
C GLY A 10 -37.01 17.31 10.83
N ALA A 11 -36.24 16.55 11.60
CA ALA A 11 -34.79 16.67 11.62
C ALA A 11 -34.22 16.22 10.26
N PRO A 12 -33.27 16.96 9.65
CA PRO A 12 -32.60 16.51 8.45
C PRO A 12 -31.70 15.32 8.79
N GLY A 13 -31.96 14.20 8.12
CA GLY A 13 -31.16 12.99 8.21
C GLY A 13 -29.71 13.29 7.83
N THR A 14 -28.80 12.92 8.73
CA THR A 14 -27.39 12.71 8.41
C THR A 14 -27.30 11.74 7.26
N SER A 15 -26.93 12.25 6.08
CA SER A 15 -26.54 11.44 4.93
C SER A 15 -25.30 10.64 5.31
N ALA A 16 -25.51 9.37 5.62
CA ALA A 16 -24.43 8.40 5.76
C ALA A 16 -23.72 8.35 4.40
N ALA A 17 -22.44 8.71 4.38
CA ALA A 17 -21.58 8.45 3.24
C ALA A 17 -21.71 6.97 2.88
N SER A 18 -22.22 6.68 1.69
CA SER A 18 -22.43 5.33 1.21
C SER A 18 -21.09 4.60 1.20
N VAL A 19 -21.02 3.49 1.94
CA VAL A 19 -19.94 2.53 1.81
C VAL A 19 -19.99 2.04 0.36
N PRO A 20 -18.94 2.22 -0.45
CA PRO A 20 -18.98 1.81 -1.85
C PRO A 20 -19.19 0.30 -1.92
N GLU A 21 -20.14 -0.11 -2.77
CA GLU A 21 -20.49 -1.51 -2.98
C GLU A 21 -19.25 -2.33 -3.33
N THR A 22 -19.04 -3.38 -2.55
CA THR A 22 -17.99 -4.36 -2.71
C THR A 22 -18.06 -5.01 -4.09
N GLY A 23 -16.95 -4.96 -4.85
CA GLY A 23 -16.84 -5.53 -6.20
C GLY A 23 -16.82 -4.51 -7.34
N ALA A 24 -17.12 -3.23 -7.08
CA ALA A 24 -16.99 -2.17 -8.08
C ALA A 24 -15.52 -1.76 -8.27
N PRO A 25 -15.05 -1.56 -9.53
CA PRO A 25 -13.75 -0.95 -9.80
C PRO A 25 -13.65 0.44 -9.17
N GLY A 26 -12.52 0.74 -8.53
CA GLY A 26 -12.12 2.10 -8.21
C GLY A 26 -11.18 2.64 -9.28
N THR A 27 -11.10 3.97 -9.41
CA THR A 27 -10.12 4.60 -10.31
C THR A 27 -8.92 5.13 -9.54
N PHE A 28 -7.75 5.16 -10.19
CA PHE A 28 -6.55 5.77 -9.60
C PHE A 28 -6.70 7.29 -9.46
N ALA A 29 -7.43 7.95 -10.36
CA ALA A 29 -7.74 9.38 -10.26
C ALA A 29 -8.54 9.69 -8.98
N ASP A 30 -9.62 8.94 -8.70
CA ASP A 30 -10.40 9.13 -7.47
C ASP A 30 -9.60 8.78 -6.20
N LEU A 31 -8.65 7.84 -6.30
CA LEU A 31 -7.75 7.52 -5.19
C LEU A 31 -6.74 8.65 -4.94
N ALA A 32 -6.16 9.22 -6.00
CA ALA A 32 -5.26 10.37 -5.91
C ALA A 32 -5.97 11.58 -5.29
N GLU A 33 -7.20 11.87 -5.73
CA GLU A 33 -8.03 12.93 -5.16
C GLU A 33 -8.30 12.74 -3.66
N ARG A 34 -8.67 11.52 -3.25
CA ARG A 34 -8.86 11.19 -1.83
C ARG A 34 -7.59 11.37 -1.01
N ILE A 35 -6.44 10.94 -1.52
CA ILE A 35 -5.15 11.14 -0.84
C ILE A 35 -4.88 12.64 -0.70
N ARG A 36 -5.06 13.44 -1.76
CA ARG A 36 -4.84 14.89 -1.72
C ARG A 36 -5.73 15.60 -0.71
N ALA A 37 -7.00 15.20 -0.62
CA ALA A 37 -7.95 15.75 0.34
C ALA A 37 -7.73 15.30 1.79
N ALA A 38 -7.07 14.15 2.00
CA ALA A 38 -6.78 13.63 3.32
C ALA A 38 -5.69 14.44 4.06
N PRO A 39 -5.69 14.46 5.41
CA PRO A 39 -4.64 15.12 6.17
C PRO A 39 -3.28 14.43 5.99
N ALA A 40 -2.22 15.24 5.96
CA ALA A 40 -0.84 14.75 6.13
C ALA A 40 -0.65 14.27 7.58
N ARG A 41 -0.06 13.09 7.75
CA ARG A 41 0.14 12.46 9.06
C ARG A 41 1.62 12.19 9.38
N LEU A 42 2.51 12.38 8.41
CA LEU A 42 3.97 12.33 8.56
C LEU A 42 4.53 13.76 8.47
N GLY A 43 4.20 14.60 9.46
CA GLY A 43 4.50 16.04 9.39
C GLY A 43 3.77 16.70 8.21
N PRO A 44 4.46 17.39 7.28
CA PRO A 44 3.83 17.96 6.09
C PRO A 44 3.52 16.92 4.98
N VAL A 45 3.94 15.66 5.14
CA VAL A 45 3.88 14.64 4.09
C VAL A 45 2.70 13.70 4.29
N ARG A 46 2.04 13.33 3.19
CA ARG A 46 1.07 12.22 3.16
C ARG A 46 1.80 10.92 2.87
N LEU A 47 1.78 9.98 3.81
CA LEU A 47 2.42 8.69 3.65
C LEU A 47 1.40 7.65 3.17
N VAL A 48 1.68 7.03 2.03
CA VAL A 48 0.88 5.96 1.45
C VAL A 48 1.71 4.69 1.45
N ALA A 49 1.20 3.63 2.10
CA ALA A 49 1.83 2.31 2.08
C ALA A 49 1.05 1.36 1.17
N VAL A 50 1.74 0.69 0.24
CA VAL A 50 1.21 -0.37 -0.61
C VAL A 50 1.91 -1.68 -0.24
N ASP A 51 1.26 -2.42 0.66
CA ASP A 51 1.75 -3.68 1.24
C ASP A 51 1.00 -4.88 0.64
N GLY A 52 1.45 -6.08 1.01
CA GLY A 52 0.93 -7.34 0.51
C GLY A 52 2.05 -8.32 0.15
N PRO A 53 1.70 -9.59 -0.07
CA PRO A 53 2.68 -10.63 -0.36
C PRO A 53 3.46 -10.40 -1.67
N ALA A 54 4.65 -10.97 -1.76
CA ALA A 54 5.47 -11.02 -2.97
C ALA A 54 4.67 -11.60 -4.14
N GLY A 55 4.84 -11.03 -5.34
CA GLY A 55 4.10 -11.41 -6.53
C GLY A 55 2.62 -10.96 -6.59
N ALA A 56 2.12 -10.23 -5.59
CA ALA A 56 0.72 -9.79 -5.57
C ALA A 56 0.38 -8.68 -6.57
N GLY A 57 1.37 -7.92 -7.06
CA GLY A 57 1.13 -6.78 -7.96
C GLY A 57 1.22 -5.40 -7.29
N LYS A 58 1.84 -5.30 -6.12
CA LYS A 58 2.06 -4.06 -5.37
C LYS A 58 2.74 -2.98 -6.19
N SER A 59 3.91 -3.27 -6.78
CA SER A 59 4.68 -2.30 -7.57
C SER A 59 3.87 -1.77 -8.75
N THR A 60 3.04 -2.60 -9.38
CA THR A 60 2.12 -2.15 -10.46
C THR A 60 1.05 -1.20 -9.93
N PHE A 61 0.42 -1.54 -8.79
CA PHE A 61 -0.57 -0.66 -8.17
C PHE A 61 0.05 0.66 -7.69
N ALA A 62 1.20 0.60 -7.02
CA ALA A 62 1.93 1.76 -6.50
C ALA A 62 2.37 2.69 -7.63
N GLY A 63 2.93 2.14 -8.72
CA GLY A 63 3.36 2.93 -9.88
C GLY A 63 2.19 3.64 -10.57
N ARG A 64 1.04 2.97 -10.73
CA ARG A 64 -0.16 3.60 -11.31
C ARG A 64 -0.77 4.66 -10.41
N LEU A 65 -0.79 4.42 -9.10
CA LEU A 65 -1.21 5.44 -8.14
C LEU A 65 -0.26 6.65 -8.15
N ALA A 66 1.05 6.41 -8.17
CA ALA A 66 2.05 7.47 -8.25
C ALA A 66 1.93 8.24 -9.57
N HIS A 67 1.62 7.58 -10.69
CA HIS A 67 1.35 8.23 -11.96
C HIS A 67 0.13 9.16 -11.86
N ALA A 68 -1.02 8.67 -11.40
CA ALA A 68 -2.23 9.48 -11.24
C ALA A 68 -2.04 10.67 -10.29
N LEU A 69 -1.27 10.51 -9.21
CA LEU A 69 -0.90 11.61 -8.32
C LEU A 69 -0.07 12.69 -9.05
N ARG A 70 0.90 12.29 -9.88
CA ARG A 70 1.72 13.22 -10.66
C ARG A 70 0.90 13.95 -11.73
N GLU A 71 -0.02 13.25 -12.41
CA GLU A 71 -0.95 13.87 -13.36
C GLU A 71 -1.84 14.91 -12.69
N ALA A 72 -2.24 14.67 -11.43
CA ALA A 72 -2.96 15.63 -10.61
C ALA A 72 -2.09 16.77 -10.03
N GLY A 73 -0.83 16.90 -10.48
CA GLY A 73 0.09 17.97 -10.06
C GLY A 73 0.73 17.78 -8.68
N VAL A 74 0.65 16.58 -8.09
CA VAL A 74 1.16 16.30 -6.73
C VAL A 74 2.63 15.89 -6.79
N LYS A 75 3.49 16.55 -6.00
CA LYS A 75 4.90 16.18 -5.89
C LYS A 75 5.03 14.84 -5.17
N THR A 76 5.23 13.78 -5.96
CA THR A 76 5.20 12.39 -5.46
C THR A 76 6.59 11.76 -5.46
N THR A 77 6.96 11.08 -4.37
CA THR A 77 8.15 10.21 -4.32
C THR A 77 7.70 8.77 -4.10
N GLU A 78 8.35 7.82 -4.78
CA GLU A 78 8.09 6.39 -4.65
C GLU A 78 9.35 5.68 -4.13
N ILE A 79 9.21 4.80 -3.16
CA ILE A 79 10.29 3.99 -2.58
C ILE A 79 9.85 2.53 -2.51
N HIS A 80 10.70 1.64 -3.00
CA HIS A 80 10.50 0.20 -2.99
C HIS A 80 11.25 -0.39 -1.78
N THR A 81 10.60 -1.18 -0.92
CA THR A 81 11.31 -1.76 0.24
C THR A 81 12.44 -2.68 -0.17
N ASP A 82 12.37 -3.28 -1.36
CA ASP A 82 13.44 -4.11 -1.95
C ASP A 82 14.76 -3.34 -2.11
N ASP A 83 14.72 -2.02 -2.26
CA ASP A 83 15.91 -1.15 -2.27
C ASP A 83 16.52 -0.97 -0.87
N LEU A 84 15.75 -1.24 0.19
CA LEU A 84 16.12 -0.96 1.58
C LEU A 84 16.65 -2.19 2.31
N LEU A 85 16.36 -3.39 1.81
CA LEU A 85 16.74 -4.67 2.41
C LEU A 85 18.25 -4.84 2.48
N ASP A 86 18.73 -5.67 3.40
CA ASP A 86 20.13 -6.09 3.49
C ASP A 86 20.24 -7.56 3.07
N GLY A 87 19.90 -7.81 1.80
CA GLY A 87 19.77 -9.16 1.25
C GLY A 87 18.56 -9.94 1.77
N TRP A 88 18.62 -11.26 1.61
CA TRP A 88 17.48 -12.17 1.80
C TRP A 88 17.13 -12.49 3.26
N ALA A 89 18.04 -12.25 4.20
CA ALA A 89 17.85 -12.64 5.61
C ALA A 89 17.00 -11.63 6.40
N ASP A 90 16.67 -10.50 5.79
CA ASP A 90 16.13 -9.33 6.45
C ASP A 90 14.88 -8.83 5.73
N MET A 91 13.71 -9.09 6.31
CA MET A 91 12.43 -8.55 5.84
C MET A 91 11.99 -7.28 6.58
N VAL A 92 12.53 -6.97 7.77
CA VAL A 92 12.00 -5.92 8.68
C VAL A 92 13.05 -5.05 9.35
N THR A 93 14.31 -5.48 9.33
CA THR A 93 15.49 -4.88 9.96
C THR A 93 15.99 -3.67 9.17
N PHE A 94 15.55 -3.48 7.92
CA PHE A 94 15.73 -2.21 7.19
C PHE A 94 15.05 -1.01 7.87
N TRP A 95 14.01 -1.26 8.67
CA TRP A 95 13.10 -0.22 9.16
C TRP A 95 13.77 0.88 9.98
N PRO A 96 14.62 0.60 11.00
CA PRO A 96 15.28 1.67 11.76
C PRO A 96 16.16 2.57 10.90
N ARG A 97 16.80 2.01 9.85
CA ARG A 97 17.59 2.80 8.89
C ARG A 97 16.70 3.67 8.02
N PHE A 98 15.56 3.14 7.56
CA PHE A 98 14.59 3.88 6.78
C PHE A 98 13.92 4.99 7.58
N ASP A 99 13.52 4.71 8.82
CA ASP A 99 12.91 5.69 9.71
C ASP A 99 13.87 6.87 9.96
N ARG A 100 15.09 6.60 10.42
CA ARG A 100 16.11 7.63 10.66
C ARG A 100 16.51 8.39 9.39
N GLY A 101 16.64 7.70 8.26
CA GLY A 101 17.15 8.27 7.02
C GLY A 101 16.11 9.07 6.22
N VAL A 102 14.84 8.67 6.31
CA VAL A 102 13.76 9.18 5.46
C VAL A 102 12.59 9.69 6.30
N LEU A 103 11.96 8.86 7.13
CA LEU A 103 10.71 9.24 7.80
C LEU A 103 10.92 10.35 8.85
N GLU A 104 11.93 10.26 9.70
CA GLU A 104 12.26 11.26 10.72
C GLU A 104 12.58 12.64 10.10
N PRO A 105 13.43 12.77 9.07
CA PRO A 105 13.60 14.05 8.35
C PRO A 105 12.27 14.59 7.78
N LEU A 106 11.47 13.72 7.16
CA LEU A 106 10.21 14.11 6.54
C LEU A 106 9.16 14.56 7.58
N ARG A 107 9.10 13.94 8.76
CA ARG A 107 8.28 14.42 9.90
C ARG A 107 8.58 15.88 10.23
N GLY A 108 9.85 16.29 10.12
CA GLY A 108 10.31 17.66 10.33
C GLY A 108 10.28 18.55 9.10
N GLY A 109 9.72 18.11 7.96
CA GLY A 109 9.69 18.88 6.72
C GLY A 109 11.08 19.11 6.11
N ARG A 110 12.03 18.20 6.33
CA ARG A 110 13.40 18.26 5.80
C ARG A 110 13.66 17.10 4.83
N PRO A 111 14.52 17.28 3.83
CA PRO A 111 14.90 16.21 2.93
C PRO A 111 15.62 15.09 3.70
N GLY A 112 15.37 13.84 3.27
CA GLY A 112 16.03 12.65 3.77
C GLY A 112 16.91 11.98 2.70
N SER A 113 17.43 10.81 3.00
CA SER A 113 18.07 9.92 2.03
C SER A 113 18.11 8.48 2.54
N TYR A 114 18.18 7.52 1.61
CA TYR A 114 18.47 6.12 1.92
C TYR A 114 19.61 5.61 1.04
N ARG A 115 20.10 4.39 1.29
CA ARG A 115 21.06 3.72 0.40
C ARG A 115 20.37 2.54 -0.24
N ARG A 116 20.43 2.46 -1.57
CA ARG A 116 19.89 1.32 -2.32
C ARG A 116 20.81 0.10 -2.14
N TYR A 117 20.23 -1.05 -1.85
CA TYR A 117 20.95 -2.32 -1.84
C TYR A 117 21.15 -2.82 -3.28
N ASP A 118 22.41 -3.12 -3.62
CA ASP A 118 22.76 -3.78 -4.87
C ASP A 118 22.71 -5.30 -4.64
N TRP A 119 21.67 -5.93 -5.17
CA TRP A 119 21.45 -7.37 -5.06
C TRP A 119 22.50 -8.22 -5.79
N HIS A 120 23.17 -7.68 -6.80
CA HIS A 120 24.25 -8.37 -7.52
C HIS A 120 25.58 -8.26 -6.78
N ALA A 121 25.90 -7.07 -6.27
CA ALA A 121 27.13 -6.82 -5.53
C ALA A 121 27.03 -7.15 -4.03
N ALA A 122 25.84 -7.54 -3.55
CA ALA A 122 25.53 -7.84 -2.15
C ALA A 122 26.01 -6.75 -1.17
N ARG A 123 25.75 -5.48 -1.50
CA ARG A 123 26.18 -4.32 -0.69
C ARG A 123 25.32 -3.10 -0.96
N PHE A 124 25.29 -2.17 0.00
CA PHE A 124 24.68 -0.86 -0.23
C PHE A 124 25.50 0.01 -1.19
N GLY A 125 24.81 0.57 -2.18
CA GLY A 125 25.33 1.60 -3.07
C GLY A 125 25.38 3.00 -2.43
N GLY A 126 25.37 4.02 -3.30
CA GLY A 126 25.36 5.42 -2.93
C GLY A 126 24.05 5.88 -2.28
N ALA A 127 24.09 7.06 -1.66
CA ALA A 127 22.90 7.69 -1.08
C ALA A 127 21.94 8.17 -2.19
N VAL A 128 20.66 7.83 -2.04
CA VAL A 128 19.55 8.29 -2.87
C VAL A 128 18.83 9.40 -2.11
N PRO A 129 18.85 10.65 -2.60
CA PRO A 129 18.19 11.77 -1.94
C PRO A 129 16.67 11.63 -2.02
N VAL A 130 15.99 11.99 -0.93
CA VAL A 130 14.54 12.05 -0.84
C VAL A 130 14.14 13.49 -0.51
N PRO A 131 13.79 14.33 -1.50
CA PRO A 131 13.28 15.66 -1.23
C PRO A 131 11.94 15.56 -0.49
N VAL A 132 11.53 16.61 0.23
CA VAL A 132 10.21 16.65 0.88
C VAL A 132 9.11 16.60 -0.18
N PRO A 133 8.32 15.50 -0.28
CA PRO A 133 7.23 15.40 -1.24
C PRO A 133 5.91 15.82 -0.61
N ASP A 134 4.89 16.06 -1.43
CA ASP A 134 3.51 16.16 -0.93
C ASP A 134 2.98 14.78 -0.53
N VAL A 135 3.37 13.75 -1.31
CA VAL A 135 3.02 12.34 -1.09
C VAL A 135 4.27 11.46 -1.21
N LEU A 136 4.52 10.64 -0.18
CA LEU A 136 5.47 9.54 -0.23
C LEU A 136 4.69 8.22 -0.38
N VAL A 137 4.92 7.50 -1.48
CA VAL A 137 4.43 6.14 -1.69
C VAL A 137 5.56 5.17 -1.33
N ILE A 138 5.33 4.31 -0.35
CA ILE A 138 6.22 3.18 -0.05
C ILE A 138 5.52 1.88 -0.46
N GLU A 139 6.20 1.06 -1.24
CA GLU A 139 5.67 -0.23 -1.69
C GLU A 139 6.60 -1.36 -1.31
N GLY A 140 6.02 -2.48 -0.89
CA GLY A 140 6.78 -3.68 -0.58
C GLY A 140 6.29 -4.38 0.68
N VAL A 141 6.84 -5.57 0.94
CA VAL A 141 6.44 -6.41 2.08
C VAL A 141 6.80 -5.68 3.38
N THR A 142 5.85 -5.58 4.31
CA THR A 142 5.95 -4.90 5.62
C THR A 142 5.90 -3.38 5.59
N SER A 143 5.61 -2.77 4.44
CA SER A 143 5.50 -1.31 4.28
C SER A 143 4.34 -0.69 5.08
N ALA A 144 3.28 -1.44 5.39
CA ALA A 144 2.12 -0.99 6.19
C ALA A 144 2.09 -1.59 7.62
N ARG A 145 3.27 -1.99 8.12
CA ARG A 145 3.42 -2.62 9.45
C ARG A 145 2.87 -1.77 10.60
N ALA A 146 2.50 -2.42 11.70
CA ALA A 146 1.82 -1.80 12.84
C ALA A 146 2.46 -0.52 13.36
N VAL A 147 3.80 -0.46 13.43
CA VAL A 147 4.53 0.69 14.01
C VAL A 147 4.32 2.00 13.24
N ILE A 148 4.04 1.96 11.93
CA ILE A 148 3.87 3.18 11.12
C ILE A 148 2.40 3.57 10.88
N ARG A 149 1.46 2.68 11.20
CA ARG A 149 0.02 2.91 10.93
C ARG A 149 -0.53 4.26 11.39
N PRO A 150 -0.19 4.79 12.58
CA PRO A 150 -0.70 6.09 13.01
C PRO A 150 -0.32 7.25 12.07
N GLU A 151 0.74 7.08 11.28
CA GLU A 151 1.29 8.10 10.38
C GLU A 151 0.90 7.86 8.91
N LEU A 152 0.18 6.77 8.61
CA LEU A 152 -0.31 6.48 7.25
C LEU A 152 -1.54 7.34 6.94
N THR A 153 -1.45 8.07 5.83
CA THR A 153 -2.60 8.73 5.18
C THR A 153 -3.47 7.70 4.47
N LEU A 154 -2.86 6.65 3.90
CA LEU A 154 -3.54 5.52 3.29
C LEU A 154 -2.68 4.26 3.41
N SER A 155 -3.31 3.15 3.78
CA SER A 155 -2.73 1.82 3.73
C SER A 155 -3.50 0.94 2.74
N VAL A 156 -2.78 0.32 1.81
CA VAL A 156 -3.32 -0.58 0.80
C VAL A 156 -2.70 -1.95 0.98
N PHE A 157 -3.53 -3.00 1.01
CA PHE A 157 -3.09 -4.38 1.02
C PHE A 157 -3.48 -5.08 -0.28
N VAL A 158 -2.49 -5.39 -1.12
CA VAL A 158 -2.70 -6.05 -2.41
C VAL A 158 -2.63 -7.56 -2.24
N THR A 159 -3.71 -8.24 -2.63
CA THR A 159 -3.86 -9.70 -2.53
C THR A 159 -3.77 -10.37 -3.90
N ALA A 160 -3.33 -11.62 -3.94
CA ALA A 160 -3.44 -12.50 -5.11
C ALA A 160 -3.33 -13.96 -4.67
N PRO A 161 -3.87 -14.92 -5.44
CA PRO A 161 -3.73 -16.35 -5.17
C PRO A 161 -2.27 -16.77 -4.99
N ARG A 162 -1.99 -17.58 -3.96
CA ARG A 162 -0.62 -17.97 -3.59
C ARG A 162 0.15 -18.60 -4.75
N ASP A 163 -0.47 -19.49 -5.50
CA ASP A 163 0.21 -20.18 -6.60
C ASP A 163 0.54 -19.24 -7.75
N LEU A 164 -0.35 -18.29 -8.05
CA LEU A 164 -0.08 -17.22 -9.02
C LEU A 164 1.08 -16.33 -8.55
N ARG A 165 1.10 -15.95 -7.26
CA ARG A 165 2.17 -15.15 -6.67
C ARG A 165 3.53 -15.84 -6.80
N LEU A 166 3.60 -17.13 -6.45
CA LEU A 166 4.82 -17.92 -6.60
C LEU A 166 5.24 -18.03 -8.07
N ALA A 167 4.29 -18.30 -8.97
CA ALA A 167 4.58 -18.38 -10.40
C ALA A 167 5.09 -17.04 -10.98
N ARG A 168 4.56 -15.90 -10.52
CA ARG A 168 5.05 -14.56 -10.89
C ARG A 168 6.46 -14.31 -10.35
N ALA A 169 6.71 -14.63 -9.08
CA ALA A 169 8.02 -14.45 -8.46
C ALA A 169 9.10 -15.31 -9.14
N VAL A 170 8.81 -16.59 -9.37
CA VAL A 170 9.72 -17.51 -10.09
C VAL A 170 10.01 -17.03 -11.51
N ARG A 171 8.99 -16.54 -12.24
CA ARG A 171 9.17 -16.02 -13.60
C ARG A 171 10.09 -14.80 -13.64
N ARG A 172 10.01 -13.94 -12.61
CA ARG A 172 10.81 -12.72 -12.49
C ARG A 172 12.24 -13.03 -12.04
N ASP A 173 12.38 -13.85 -11.01
CA ASP A 173 13.65 -14.01 -10.27
C ASP A 173 14.41 -15.29 -10.70
N GLY A 174 13.75 -16.21 -11.39
CA GLY A 174 14.31 -17.44 -11.91
C GLY A 174 14.03 -18.67 -11.05
N GLU A 175 13.95 -19.83 -11.71
CA GLU A 175 13.66 -21.13 -11.07
C GLU A 175 14.70 -21.51 -10.01
N ALA A 176 15.97 -21.12 -10.20
CA ALA A 176 17.04 -21.36 -9.25
C ALA A 176 16.78 -20.72 -7.86
N LEU A 177 15.98 -19.65 -7.80
CA LEU A 177 15.63 -18.97 -6.56
C LEU A 177 14.35 -19.50 -5.90
N ARG A 178 13.65 -20.49 -6.49
CA ARG A 178 12.41 -21.05 -5.93
C ARG A 178 12.52 -21.45 -4.44
N PRO A 179 13.60 -22.10 -3.95
CA PRO A 179 13.71 -22.43 -2.53
C PRO A 179 13.78 -21.18 -1.63
N HIS A 180 14.42 -20.10 -2.10
CA HIS A 180 14.46 -18.82 -1.37
C HIS A 180 13.08 -18.16 -1.36
N LEU A 181 12.40 -18.13 -2.51
CA LEU A 181 11.05 -17.58 -2.64
C LEU A 181 10.04 -18.31 -1.76
N LEU A 182 10.12 -19.63 -1.64
CA LEU A 182 9.22 -20.41 -0.77
C LEU A 182 9.41 -20.07 0.70
N ARG A 183 10.66 -19.87 1.15
CA ARG A 183 10.95 -19.41 2.52
C ARG A 183 10.40 -18.00 2.74
N TRP A 184 10.69 -17.09 1.81
CA TRP A 184 10.17 -15.72 1.84
C TRP A 184 8.63 -15.68 1.94
N LEU A 185 7.93 -16.52 1.16
CA LEU A 185 6.47 -16.65 1.21
C LEU A 185 5.94 -17.17 2.56
N ALA A 186 6.72 -17.96 3.29
CA ALA A 186 6.37 -18.40 4.63
C ALA A 186 6.59 -17.28 5.66
N ASP A 187 7.73 -16.58 5.55
CA ASP A 187 8.09 -15.48 6.45
C ASP A 187 7.11 -14.31 6.31
N GLU A 188 6.74 -13.91 5.08
CA GLU A 188 5.75 -12.85 4.85
C GLU A 188 4.38 -13.22 5.44
N ALA A 189 3.97 -14.50 5.32
CA ALA A 189 2.69 -14.97 5.85
C ALA A 189 2.68 -14.93 7.39
N ALA A 190 3.78 -15.35 8.02
CA ALA A 190 3.95 -15.26 9.47
C ALA A 190 3.91 -13.79 9.95
N HIS A 191 4.58 -12.89 9.23
CA HIS A 191 4.53 -11.46 9.53
C HIS A 191 3.12 -10.88 9.42
N PHE A 192 2.44 -11.08 8.27
CA PHE A 192 1.10 -10.51 8.06
C PHE A 192 0.08 -11.03 9.06
N ALA A 193 0.18 -12.30 9.48
CA ALA A 193 -0.67 -12.87 10.51
C ALA A 193 -0.42 -12.22 11.88
N ALA A 194 0.85 -12.07 12.28
CA ALA A 194 1.21 -11.45 13.56
C ALA A 194 0.87 -9.96 13.60
N ASP A 195 1.08 -9.25 12.49
CA ASP A 195 0.84 -7.81 12.37
C ASP A 195 -0.66 -7.51 12.12
N ARG A 196 -1.44 -8.48 11.64
CA ARG A 196 -2.84 -8.33 11.19
C ARG A 196 -2.96 -7.27 10.08
N THR A 197 -1.95 -7.16 9.22
CA THR A 197 -1.76 -6.03 8.27
C THR A 197 -2.99 -5.77 7.42
N ALA A 198 -3.57 -6.83 6.86
CA ALA A 198 -4.70 -6.71 5.96
C ALA A 198 -6.02 -6.35 6.67
N GLU A 199 -6.17 -6.67 7.96
CA GLU A 199 -7.33 -6.26 8.76
C GLU A 199 -7.28 -4.77 9.13
N HIS A 200 -6.08 -4.19 9.13
CA HIS A 200 -5.86 -2.78 9.43
C HIS A 200 -5.66 -1.92 8.18
N ALA A 201 -5.73 -2.51 6.99
CA ALA A 201 -5.60 -1.78 5.74
C ALA A 201 -6.89 -0.99 5.44
N ASP A 202 -6.74 0.27 5.02
CA ASP A 202 -7.86 1.11 4.59
C ASP A 202 -8.49 0.60 3.27
N LEU A 203 -7.67 -0.06 2.45
CA LEU A 203 -8.08 -0.60 1.15
C LEU A 203 -7.43 -1.96 0.91
N VAL A 204 -8.24 -2.98 0.64
CA VAL A 204 -7.75 -4.27 0.14
C VAL A 204 -7.99 -4.33 -1.38
N VAL A 205 -6.96 -4.67 -2.14
CA VAL A 205 -6.98 -4.70 -3.61
C VAL A 205 -6.79 -6.13 -4.11
N ASN A 206 -7.54 -6.51 -5.14
CA ASN A 206 -7.26 -7.73 -5.90
C ASN A 206 -6.21 -7.42 -6.97
N GLY A 207 -5.01 -7.96 -6.82
CA GLY A 207 -3.89 -7.84 -7.77
C GLY A 207 -3.87 -8.91 -8.87
N ALA A 208 -4.95 -9.68 -8.97
CA ALA A 208 -5.27 -10.57 -10.08
C ALA A 208 -6.79 -10.51 -10.36
N PRO A 209 -7.33 -9.34 -10.75
CA PRO A 209 -8.75 -9.22 -11.05
C PRO A 209 -9.11 -9.99 -12.31
N ASP A 210 -10.22 -10.72 -12.26
CA ASP A 210 -10.85 -11.29 -13.44
C ASP A 210 -11.84 -10.28 -14.03
N GLY A 211 -11.99 -10.28 -15.36
CA GLY A 211 -12.99 -9.46 -16.06
C GLY A 211 -12.49 -8.14 -16.65
N PRO A 212 -13.38 -7.33 -17.23
CA PRO A 212 -13.04 -6.13 -18.00
C PRO A 212 -12.72 -4.96 -17.05
N LEU A 213 -11.47 -4.89 -16.62
CA LEU A 213 -10.88 -3.74 -15.95
C LEU A 213 -9.96 -3.05 -16.95
N ASP A 214 -9.99 -1.73 -17.07
CA ASP A 214 -8.85 -1.02 -17.65
C ASP A 214 -7.78 -0.93 -16.57
N PRO A 215 -6.75 -1.78 -16.62
CA PRO A 215 -5.82 -1.90 -15.51
C PRO A 215 -5.02 -0.60 -15.33
N GLU A 216 -4.91 0.23 -16.37
CA GLU A 216 -4.14 1.47 -16.32
C GLU A 216 -4.81 2.54 -15.46
N TYR A 217 -6.14 2.63 -15.54
CA TYR A 217 -6.90 3.66 -14.83
C TYR A 217 -7.69 3.11 -13.64
N GLN A 218 -7.85 1.79 -13.54
CA GLN A 218 -8.74 1.16 -12.57
C GLN A 218 -8.06 0.05 -11.76
N TYR A 219 -8.59 -0.20 -10.56
CA TYR A 219 -8.24 -1.32 -9.69
C TYR A 219 -9.51 -1.95 -9.10
N LEU A 220 -9.44 -3.24 -8.78
CA LEU A 220 -10.55 -3.95 -8.16
C LEU A 220 -10.37 -4.03 -6.64
N ARG A 221 -11.39 -3.60 -5.88
CA ARG A 221 -11.41 -3.78 -4.43
C ARG A 221 -11.68 -5.24 -4.08
N SER A 222 -10.95 -5.79 -3.13
CA SER A 222 -11.18 -7.13 -2.59
C SER A 222 -11.97 -7.04 -1.28
N THR A 223 -12.89 -7.99 -1.09
CA THR A 223 -13.60 -8.21 0.18
C THR A 223 -12.90 -9.21 1.08
N THR A 224 -11.92 -9.93 0.53
CA THR A 224 -11.33 -11.10 1.18
C THR A 224 -9.89 -10.80 1.55
N THR A 225 -9.63 -10.73 2.85
CA THR A 225 -8.34 -11.08 3.46
C THR A 225 -8.11 -12.56 3.15
N GLY A 226 -7.51 -12.89 2.00
CA GLY A 226 -7.50 -14.25 1.42
C GLY A 226 -7.17 -15.38 2.42
N GLY A 227 -7.81 -16.54 2.43
CA GLY A 227 -8.94 -17.07 1.67
C GLY A 227 -9.38 -18.42 2.28
N ARG A 228 -10.61 -18.86 2.01
CA ARG A 228 -10.98 -20.29 2.05
C ARG A 228 -11.29 -20.71 0.61
N SER A 229 -10.43 -21.53 0.03
CA SER A 229 -10.80 -22.36 -1.12
C SER A 229 -11.75 -23.43 -0.61
N GLU A 230 -13.05 -23.29 -0.87
CA GLU A 230 -13.99 -24.39 -0.75
C GLU A 230 -13.70 -25.38 -1.88
N VAL A 231 -13.02 -26.48 -1.55
CA VAL A 231 -13.04 -27.69 -2.36
C VAL A 231 -14.42 -28.32 -2.12
N ARG A 232 -15.33 -28.18 -3.08
CA ARG A 232 -16.49 -29.07 -3.17
C ARG A 232 -15.97 -30.48 -3.46
N ARG A 233 -16.22 -31.38 -2.51
CA ARG A 233 -16.15 -32.83 -2.74
C ARG A 233 -17.35 -33.28 -3.57
#